data_AF-A0A7R8X7Y9-F1
#
_entry.id   AF-A0A7R8X7Y9-F1
#
_cell.length_a   1.000
_cell.length_b   1.000
_cell.length_c   1.000
_cell.angle_alpha   90.00
_cell.angle_beta   90.00
_cell.angle_gamma   90.00
#
_symmetry.space_group_name_H-M   'P 1'
#
loop_
_entity.id
_entity.type
_entity.pdbx_description
1 polymer ?
#
loop_
_entity_poly.entity_id
_entity_poly.type
_entity_poly.pdbx_seq_one_letter_code
_entity_poly.pdbx_strand_id
1 'polypeptide(L)' 'MFLETSALTGENVEEAFLTCSKSILGKIAAGEVDPGRPELGVQYSDEIRRRLRETRQEREKSDCMCIT' A
#
# COMPACT_ATOMS: atom_id res chain seq x y z
N MET A 1 2.95 -3.88 -20.05
CA MET A 1 4.07 -4.71 -20.53
C MET A 1 3.53 -6.10 -20.80
N PHE A 2 4.04 -6.76 -21.83
CA PHE A 2 3.78 -8.17 -22.11
C PHE A 2 5.06 -8.96 -21.79
N LEU A 3 4.92 -10.11 -21.13
CA LEU A 3 6.01 -10.99 -20.73
C LEU A 3 5.52 -12.44 -20.88
N GLU A 4 6.19 -13.24 -21.72
CA GLU A 4 5.89 -14.67 -21.82
C GLU A 4 6.46 -15.40 -20.59
N THR A 5 5.74 -16.38 -20.08
CA THR A 5 6.04 -17.04 -18.80
C THR A 5 5.61 -18.50 -18.86
N SER A 6 6.41 -19.39 -18.27
CA SER A 6 6.11 -20.83 -18.18
C SER A 6 6.09 -21.26 -16.72
N ALA A 7 4.91 -21.64 -16.23
CA ALA A 7 4.76 -22.19 -14.88
C ALA A 7 5.41 -23.57 -14.71
N LEU A 8 5.59 -24.32 -15.80
CA LEU A 8 6.20 -25.66 -15.79
C LEU A 8 7.72 -25.58 -15.60
N THR A 9 8.37 -24.66 -16.31
CA THR A 9 9.83 -24.49 -16.25
C THR A 9 10.26 -23.43 -15.22
N GLY A 10 9.32 -22.59 -14.76
CA GLY A 10 9.59 -21.46 -13.88
C GLY A 10 10.09 -20.20 -14.60
N GLU A 11 10.21 -20.26 -15.94
CA GLU A 11 10.72 -19.15 -16.74
C GLU A 11 9.83 -17.91 -16.61
N ASN A 12 10.46 -16.78 -16.27
CA ASN A 12 9.86 -15.45 -16.11
C ASN A 12 8.75 -15.33 -15.06
N VAL A 13 8.52 -16.35 -14.24
CA VAL A 13 7.46 -16.32 -13.21
C VAL A 13 7.76 -15.22 -12.19
N GLU A 14 8.96 -15.22 -11.62
CA GLU A 14 9.37 -14.22 -10.63
C GLU A 14 9.35 -12.80 -11.22
N GLU A 15 9.83 -12.63 -12.45
CA GLU A 15 9.86 -11.32 -13.12
C GLU A 15 8.45 -10.78 -13.38
N ALA A 16 7.49 -11.63 -13.74
CA ALA A 16 6.10 -11.23 -13.91
C ALA A 16 5.51 -10.68 -12.61
N PHE A 17 5.72 -11.36 -11.48
CA PHE A 17 5.26 -10.90 -10.17
C PHE A 17 5.98 -9.63 -9.71
N LEU A 18 7.30 -9.55 -9.85
CA LEU A 18 8.08 -8.37 -9.47
C LEU A 18 7.69 -7.14 -10.29
N THR A 19 7.52 -7.30 -11.59
CA THR A 19 7.12 -6.21 -12.49
C THR A 19 5.73 -5.71 -12.16
N CYS A 20 4.77 -6.62 -11.95
CA CYS A 20 3.42 -6.26 -11.53
C CYS A 20 3.41 -5.52 -10.18
N SER A 21 4.15 -6.05 -9.19
CA SER A 21 4.22 -5.47 -7.85
C SER A 21 4.80 -4.05 -7.88
N LYS A 22 5.89 -3.83 -8.63
CA LYS A 22 6.49 -2.50 -8.83
C LYS A 22 5.53 -1.53 -9.51
N SER A 23 4.78 -2.00 -10.51
CA SER A 23 3.76 -1.20 -11.18
C SER A 23 2.67 -0.74 -10.22
N ILE A 24 2.15 -1.64 -9.37
CA ILE A 24 1.16 -1.30 -8.34
C ILE A 24 1.73 -0.26 -7.37
N LEU A 25 2.95 -0.45 -6.87
CA LEU A 25 3.62 0.54 -6.00
C LEU A 25 3.80 1.90 -6.68
N GLY A 26 4.17 1.92 -7.96
CA GLY A 26 4.27 3.15 -8.75
C GLY A 26 2.94 3.89 -8.84
N LYS A 27 1.83 3.16 -9.05
CA LYS A 27 0.48 3.75 -9.08
C LYS A 27 0.04 4.29 -7.72
N ILE A 28 0.41 3.62 -6.63
CA ILE A 28 0.15 4.13 -5.28
C ILE A 28 0.93 5.44 -5.05
N ALA A 29 2.21 5.47 -5.41
CA ALA A 29 3.06 6.65 -5.27
C ALA A 29 2.57 7.84 -6.13
N ALA A 30 1.99 7.56 -7.29
CA ALA A 30 1.36 8.55 -8.17
C ALA A 30 -0.02 9.02 -7.68
N GLY A 31 -0.61 8.36 -6.68
CA GLY A 31 -1.96 8.65 -6.19
C GLY A 31 -3.09 8.08 -7.07
N GLU A 32 -2.78 7.25 -8.06
CA GLU A 32 -3.78 6.59 -8.91
C GLU A 32 -4.51 5.45 -8.21
N VAL A 33 -3.86 4.84 -7.19
CA VAL A 33 -4.41 3.77 -6.37
C VAL A 33 -4.41 4.20 -4.91
N ASP A 34 -5.59 4.29 -4.31
CA ASP A 34 -5.77 4.62 -2.89
C ASP A 34 -5.75 3.35 -2.02
N PRO A 35 -4.76 3.15 -1.14
CA PRO A 35 -4.70 2.01 -0.23
C PRO A 35 -5.76 2.02 0.89
N GLY A 36 -6.51 3.12 1.03
CA GLY A 36 -7.65 3.23 1.93
C GLY A 36 -8.91 2.53 1.43
N ARG A 37 -8.93 2.10 0.16
CA ARG A 37 -10.08 1.50 -0.52
C ARG A 37 -9.93 -0.02 -0.60
N PRO A 38 -10.56 -0.78 0.33
CA PRO A 38 -10.40 -2.23 0.40
C PRO A 38 -10.84 -2.96 -0.87
N GLU A 39 -11.76 -2.37 -1.65
CA GLU A 39 -12.21 -2.90 -2.95
C GLU A 39 -11.09 -3.02 -4.00
N LEU A 40 -9.97 -2.31 -3.83
CA LEU A 40 -8.82 -2.35 -4.73
C LEU A 40 -7.83 -3.47 -4.39
N GLY A 41 -8.02 -4.18 -3.28
CA GLY A 41 -7.14 -5.28 -2.86
C GLY A 41 -5.76 -4.83 -2.36
N VAL A 42 -5.56 -3.53 -2.12
CA VAL A 42 -4.32 -2.95 -1.58
C VAL A 42 -4.58 -2.44 -0.18
N GLN A 43 -3.68 -2.74 0.76
CA GLN A 43 -3.83 -2.34 2.16
C GLN A 43 -2.47 -2.00 2.77
N TYR A 44 -2.44 -0.99 3.64
CA TYR A 44 -1.29 -0.76 4.50
C TYR A 44 -1.10 -1.92 5.49
N SER A 45 0.15 -2.26 5.78
CA SER A 45 0.50 -3.20 6.85
C SER A 45 -0.09 -2.73 8.19
N ASP A 46 -0.43 -3.68 9.06
CA ASP A 46 -1.05 -3.41 10.35
C ASP A 46 -0.19 -2.50 11.25
N GLU A 47 1.14 -2.58 11.13
CA GLU A 47 2.06 -1.68 11.82
C GLU A 47 1.90 -0.23 11.38
N ILE A 48 1.83 0.01 10.07
CA ILE A 48 1.63 1.35 9.51
C ILE A 48 0.25 1.86 9.90
N ARG A 49 -0.79 1.00 9.84
CA ARG A 49 -2.14 1.35 10.30
C ARG A 49 -2.18 1.73 11.77
N ARG A 50 -1.42 1.03 12.63
CA ARG A 50 -1.31 1.35 14.06
C ARG A 50 -0.66 2.73 14.26
N ARG A 51 0.47 3.01 13.61
CA ARG A 51 1.14 4.32 13.69
C ARG A 51 0.27 5.47 13.18
N LEU A 52 -0.46 5.25 12.08
CA LEU A 52 -1.40 6.24 11.55
C LEU A 52 -2.53 6.54 12.55
N ARG A 53 -3.02 5.53 13.26
CA ARG A 53 -4.01 5.70 14.35
C ARG A 53 -3.44 6.46 15.54
N GLU A 54 -2.23 6.12 15.98
CA GLU A 54 -1.52 6.82 17.07
C GLU A 54 -1.31 8.29 16.74
N THR A 55 -0.82 8.61 15.53
CA THR A 55 -0.59 9.98 15.07
C THR A 55 -1.89 10.81 15.06
N ARG A 56 -3.02 10.19 14.70
CA ARG A 56 -4.32 10.85 14.73
C ARG A 56 -4.80 11.12 16.15
N GLN A 57 -4.63 10.14 17.04
CA GLN A 57 -5.05 10.23 18.44
C GLN A 57 -4.23 11.27 19.22
N GLU A 58 -2.96 11.43 18.91
CA GLU A 58 -2.11 12.50 19.46
C GLU A 58 -2.58 13.89 19.04
N ARG A 59 -2.91 14.10 17.76
CA ARG A 59 -3.45 15.39 17.27
C ARG A 59 -4.78 15.73 17.93
N GLU A 60 -5.70 14.76 18.01
CA GLU A 60 -7.02 14.96 18.63
C GLU A 60 -6.90 15.28 20.14
N LYS A 61 -5.88 14.74 20.82
CA LYS A 61 -5.60 15.06 22.22
C LYS A 61 -4.98 16.45 22.40
N SER A 62 -4.12 16.89 21.48
CA SER A 62 -3.51 18.22 21.49
C SER A 62 -4.53 19.34 21.22
N ASP A 63 -5.49 19.13 20.31
CA ASP A 63 -6.53 20.12 20.01
C ASP A 63 -7.52 20.33 21.17
N CYS A 64 -7.67 19.33 22.05
CA CYS A 64 -8.51 19.42 23.25
C CYS A 64 -7.80 20.12 24.44
N MET A 65 -6.49 20.39 24.34
CA MET A 65 -5.68 20.90 25.44
C MET A 65 -5.54 22.43 25.49
N CYS A 66 -6.24 23.15 24.63
CA CYS A 66 -6.20 24.62 24.55
C CYS A 66 -7.38 25.33 25.27
N ILE A 67 -8.10 24.64 26.16
CA ILE A 67 -9.31 25.18 26.83
C ILE A 67 -9.21 25.19 28.38
N THR A 68 -8.01 25.21 28.96
CA THR A 68 -7.77 25.51 30.39
C THR A 68 -6.95 26.79 30.51
#